data_AF-A0A4V3JPI9-F1
#
_entry.id   AF-A0A4V3JPI9-F1
#
_cell.length_a   1.000
_cell.length_b   1.000
_cell.length_c   1.000
_cell.angle_alpha   90.00
_cell.angle_beta   90.00
_cell.angle_gamma   90.00
#
_symmetry.space_group_name_H-M   'P 1'
#
loop_
_entity.id
_entity.type
_entity.pdbx_description
1 polymer ?
#
loop_
_entity_poly.entity_id
_entity_poly.type
_entity_poly.pdbx_seq_one_letter_code
_entity_poly.pdbx_strand_id
1 'polypeptide(L)'
;MITEIPAPITKLFDLALSRMGNKLPELWAENKTQFLISYSGGKDSSILVLFFKYLKDKYQIQTPSLFYLSHGIRSIETEEKDIFHFLESTGFPFYFVKKKSQNWLSN
;
A
#
# COMPACT_ATOMS: atom_id res chain seq x y z
N MET A 1 -12.78 10.40 0.85
CA MET A 1 -12.83 10.04 -0.58
C MET A 1 -11.54 10.54 -1.21
N ILE A 2 -10.61 9.67 -1.60
CA ILE A 2 -9.47 10.14 -2.40
C ILE A 2 -10.02 10.52 -3.77
N THR A 3 -9.91 11.79 -4.09
CA THR A 3 -10.15 12.42 -5.38
C THR A 3 -9.38 11.66 -6.47
N GLU A 4 -9.93 11.60 -7.69
CA GLU A 4 -9.26 10.98 -8.83
C GLU A 4 -7.78 11.35 -8.89
N ILE A 5 -6.92 10.36 -9.18
CA ILE A 5 -5.47 10.56 -9.24
C ILE A 5 -5.18 11.64 -10.30
N PRO A 6 -4.49 12.75 -9.95
CA PRO A 6 -4.29 13.85 -10.88
C PRO A 6 -3.60 13.39 -12.17
N ALA A 7 -4.02 13.94 -13.32
CA ALA A 7 -3.51 13.55 -14.63
C ALA A 7 -1.96 13.54 -14.76
N PRO A 8 -1.19 14.48 -14.15
CA PRO A 8 0.27 14.40 -14.15
C PRO A 8 0.82 13.15 -13.45
N ILE A 9 0.19 12.71 -12.37
CA ILE A 9 0.58 11.51 -11.61
C ILE A 9 0.24 10.25 -12.40
N THR A 10 -0.92 10.22 -13.07
CA THR A 10 -1.31 9.12 -13.96
C THR A 10 -0.26 8.86 -15.04
N LYS A 11 0.32 9.91 -15.63
CA LYS A 11 1.40 9.76 -16.62
C LYS A 11 2.67 9.12 -16.03
N LEU A 12 3.01 9.44 -14.78
CA LEU A 12 4.14 8.81 -14.09
C LEU A 12 3.87 7.32 -13.83
N PHE A 13 2.64 6.96 -13.48
CA PHE A 13 2.23 5.57 -13.29
C PHE A 13 2.19 4.78 -14.59
N ASP A 14 1.71 5.37 -15.69
CA ASP A 14 1.80 4.77 -17.02
C ASP A 14 3.27 4.49 -17.42
N LEU A 15 4.16 5.46 -17.18
CA LEU A 15 5.59 5.28 -17.45
C LEU A 15 6.25 4.21 -16.56
N ALA A 16 5.86 4.14 -15.29
CA ALA A 16 6.36 3.09 -14.38
C ALA A 16 5.89 1.71 -14.86
N LEU A 17 4.60 1.59 -15.20
CA LEU A 17 4.03 0.36 -15.73
C LEU A 17 4.71 -0.07 -17.04
N SER A 18 5.00 0.87 -17.94
CA SER A 18 5.65 0.53 -19.21
C SER A 18 7.05 -0.03 -19.05
N ARG A 19 7.74 0.35 -17.98
CA ARG A 19 9.05 -0.21 -17.62
C ARG A 19 8.95 -1.60 -17.00
N MET A 20 7.84 -1.90 -16.31
CA MET A 20 7.58 -3.23 -15.75
C MET A 20 7.13 -4.23 -16.82
N GLY A 21 6.35 -3.75 -17.80
CA GLY A 21 5.81 -4.52 -18.91
C GLY A 21 4.31 -4.28 -19.07
N ASN A 22 3.89 -3.83 -20.26
CA ASN A 22 2.53 -3.33 -20.50
C ASN A 22 1.41 -4.36 -20.23
N LYS A 23 1.70 -5.66 -20.34
CA LYS A 23 0.71 -6.74 -20.20
C LYS A 23 0.56 -7.29 -18.77
N LEU A 24 1.40 -6.86 -17.83
CA LEU A 24 1.40 -7.40 -16.46
C LEU A 24 0.05 -7.25 -15.74
N PRO A 25 -0.63 -6.08 -15.79
CA PRO A 25 -1.89 -5.90 -15.08
C PRO A 25 -3.01 -6.78 -15.65
N GLU A 26 -3.04 -6.97 -16.97
CA GLU A 26 -4.00 -7.86 -17.65
C GLU A 26 -3.79 -9.29 -17.16
N LEU A 27 -2.54 -9.77 -17.14
CA LEU A 27 -2.18 -11.08 -16.62
C LEU A 27 -2.52 -11.23 -15.12
N TRP A 28 -2.33 -10.20 -14.31
CA TRP A 28 -2.71 -10.24 -12.89
C TRP A 28 -4.22 -10.31 -12.69
N ALA A 29 -4.99 -9.61 -13.52
CA ALA A 29 -6.44 -9.66 -13.49
C ALA A 29 -6.95 -11.06 -13.90
N GLU A 30 -6.46 -11.59 -15.02
CA GLU A 30 -6.80 -12.94 -15.52
C GLU A 30 -6.48 -14.03 -14.50
N ASN A 31 -5.28 -13.99 -13.91
CA ASN A 31 -4.84 -14.98 -12.92
C ASN A 31 -5.37 -14.74 -11.51
N LYS A 32 -6.16 -13.68 -11.29
CA LYS A 32 -6.65 -13.26 -9.96
C LYS A 32 -5.52 -13.18 -8.93
N THR A 33 -4.37 -12.63 -9.33
CA THR A 33 -3.17 -12.53 -8.48
C THR A 33 -3.48 -11.78 -7.19
N GLN A 34 -3.12 -12.37 -6.05
CA GLN A 34 -3.27 -11.77 -4.73
C GLN A 34 -2.03 -10.94 -4.38
N PHE A 35 -2.24 -9.79 -3.76
CA PHE A 35 -1.17 -8.86 -3.40
C PHE A 35 -1.19 -8.56 -1.91
N LEU A 36 0.01 -8.55 -1.32
CA LEU A 36 0.25 -8.06 0.04
C LEU A 36 1.27 -6.93 -0.04
N ILE A 37 0.85 -5.71 0.29
CA ILE A 37 1.73 -4.55 0.31
C ILE A 37 2.22 -4.33 1.73
N SER A 38 3.53 -4.43 1.93
CA SER A 38 4.16 -3.96 3.17
C SER A 38 4.14 -2.43 3.17
N TYR A 39 3.30 -1.86 4.01
CA TYR A 39 3.14 -0.42 4.18
C TYR A 39 3.90 0.03 5.42
N SER A 40 4.84 0.97 5.27
CA SER A 40 5.64 1.48 6.39
C SER A 40 5.17 2.83 6.91
N GLY A 41 4.24 3.49 6.21
CA GLY A 41 3.89 4.90 6.45
C GLY A 41 4.81 5.89 5.73
N GLY A 42 5.89 5.41 5.11
CA GLY A 42 6.80 6.24 4.32
C GLY A 42 6.27 6.55 2.92
N LYS A 43 6.74 7.66 2.34
CA LYS A 43 6.34 8.17 1.01
C LYS A 43 6.41 7.10 -0.09
N ASP A 44 7.46 6.28 -0.08
CA ASP A 44 7.67 5.24 -1.10
C ASP A 44 6.54 4.19 -1.04
N SER A 45 6.22 3.71 0.17
CA SER A 45 5.13 2.77 0.38
C SER A 45 3.76 3.41 0.10
N SER A 46 3.57 4.71 0.37
CA SER A 46 2.34 5.43 0.01
C SER A 46 2.18 5.56 -1.50
N ILE A 47 3.25 5.87 -2.23
CA ILE A 47 3.23 5.91 -3.70
C ILE A 47 2.90 4.53 -4.27
N LEU A 48 3.44 3.46 -3.70
CA LEU A 48 3.11 2.09 -4.11
C LEU A 48 1.62 1.77 -3.91
N VAL A 49 1.04 2.16 -2.77
CA VAL A 49 -0.39 1.98 -2.51
C VAL A 49 -1.25 2.77 -3.51
N LEU A 50 -0.89 4.01 -3.81
CA LEU A 50 -1.56 4.83 -4.83
C LEU A 50 -1.41 4.23 -6.24
N PHE A 51 -0.26 3.67 -6.56
CA PHE A 51 -0.04 2.96 -7.82
C PHE A 51 -0.92 1.72 -7.93
N PHE A 52 -1.09 0.96 -6.85
CA PHE A 52 -2.03 -0.16 -6.84
C PHE A 52 -3.48 0.27 -6.92
N LYS A 53 -3.87 1.42 -6.36
CA LYS A 53 -5.20 2.02 -6.57
C LYS A 53 -5.43 2.35 -8.03
N TYR A 54 -4.46 3.00 -8.67
CA TYR A 54 -4.48 3.26 -10.10
C TYR A 54 -4.65 1.96 -10.93
N LEU A 55 -3.87 0.93 -10.63
CA LEU A 55 -3.94 -0.35 -11.33
C LEU A 55 -5.29 -1.04 -11.11
N LYS A 56 -5.83 -1.00 -9.89
CA LYS A 56 -7.14 -1.56 -9.54
C LYS A 56 -8.25 -0.89 -10.33
N ASP A 57 -8.23 0.43 -10.41
CA ASP A 57 -9.28 1.21 -11.07
C ASP A 57 -9.22 1.05 -12.60
N LYS A 58 -8.03 1.06 -13.20
CA LYS A 58 -7.84 1.01 -14.65
C LYS A 58 -7.88 -0.40 -15.23
N TYR A 59 -7.32 -1.39 -14.53
CA TYR A 59 -7.13 -2.76 -15.04
C TYR A 59 -7.91 -3.82 -14.27
N GLN A 60 -8.67 -3.43 -13.25
CA GLN A 60 -9.53 -4.33 -12.47
C GLN A 60 -8.79 -5.52 -11.81
N ILE A 61 -7.51 -5.35 -11.47
CA ILE A 61 -6.72 -6.34 -10.71
C ILE A 61 -7.37 -6.67 -9.36
N GLN A 62 -6.90 -7.69 -8.64
CA GLN A 62 -7.45 -7.97 -7.30
C GLN A 62 -7.09 -6.84 -6.31
N THR A 63 -7.99 -6.60 -5.35
CA THR A 63 -7.76 -5.61 -4.30
C THR A 63 -6.58 -6.06 -3.43
N PRO A 64 -5.52 -5.24 -3.29
CA PRO A 64 -4.38 -5.62 -2.45
C PRO A 64 -4.77 -5.58 -0.97
N SER A 65 -4.17 -6.48 -0.18
CA SER A 65 -4.14 -6.35 1.27
C SER A 65 -2.95 -5.49 1.69
N LEU A 66 -3.16 -4.59 2.63
CA LEU A 66 -2.10 -3.76 3.20
C LEU A 66 -1.65 -4.36 4.53
N PHE A 67 -0.35 -4.34 4.81
CA PHE A 67 0.22 -4.83 6.06
C PHE A 67 1.14 -3.78 6.66
N TYR A 68 0.80 -3.29 7.84
CA TYR A 68 1.62 -2.37 8.61
C TYR A 68 2.15 -3.04 9.88
N LEU A 69 3.47 -2.92 10.08
CA LEU A 69 4.16 -3.42 11.27
C LEU A 69 4.70 -2.23 12.08
N SER A 70 4.09 -1.97 13.24
CA SER A 70 4.60 -1.00 14.22
C SER A 70 5.76 -1.65 14.98
N HIS A 71 6.98 -1.13 14.80
CA HIS A 71 8.18 -1.69 15.44
C HIS A 71 8.33 -1.33 16.93
N GLY A 72 7.54 -0.38 17.44
CA GLY A 72 7.56 -0.01 18.86
C GLY A 72 8.86 0.63 19.36
N ILE A 73 9.70 1.15 18.46
CA ILE A 73 11.02 1.72 18.79
C ILE A 73 10.89 3.16 19.34
N ARG A 74 9.81 3.87 18.99
CA ARG A 74 9.53 5.25 19.41
C ARG A 74 8.03 5.43 19.66
N SER A 75 7.65 6.47 20.41
CA SER A 75 6.24 6.89 20.49
C SER A 75 5.83 7.50 19.16
N ILE A 76 4.95 6.82 18.44
CA ILE A 76 4.49 7.18 17.08
C ILE A 76 2.96 7.26 17.03
N GLU A 77 2.30 7.46 18.16
CA GLU A 77 0.83 7.41 18.28
C GLU A 77 0.12 8.44 17.38
N THR A 78 0.75 9.58 17.11
CA THR A 78 0.21 10.60 16.20
C THR A 78 0.41 10.20 14.74
N GLU A 79 1.59 9.68 14.39
CA GLU A 79 1.90 9.20 13.04
C GLU A 79 1.05 7.97 12.68
N GLU A 80 0.77 7.08 13.64
CA GLU A 80 -0.12 5.92 13.48
C GLU A 80 -1.54 6.37 13.10
N LYS A 81 -2.06 7.49 13.63
CA LYS A 81 -3.37 8.01 13.24
C LYS A 81 -3.40 8.46 11.78
N ASP A 82 -2.37 9.20 11.34
CA ASP A 82 -2.28 9.65 9.96
C ASP A 82 -2.13 8.46 8.99
N ILE A 83 -1.37 7.44 9.41
CA ILE A 83 -1.23 6.17 8.70
C ILE A 83 -2.58 5.48 8.56
N PHE A 84 -3.34 5.32 9.64
CA PHE A 84 -4.65 4.67 9.59
C PHE A 84 -5.64 5.45 8.74
N HIS A 85 -5.69 6.77 8.90
CA HIS A 85 -6.54 7.62 8.08
C HIS A 85 -6.21 7.48 6.59
N PHE A 86 -4.91 7.44 6.23
CA PHE A 86 -4.50 7.17 4.86
C PHE A 86 -4.95 5.78 4.40
N LEU A 87 -4.67 4.72 5.15
CA LEU A 87 -5.04 3.35 4.80
C LEU A 87 -6.55 3.19 4.61
N GLU A 88 -7.36 3.71 5.53
CA GLU A 88 -8.82 3.72 5.45
C GLU A 88 -9.31 4.45 4.19
N SER A 89 -8.68 5.58 3.84
CA SER A 89 -9.07 6.38 2.68
C SER A 89 -8.85 5.66 1.33
N THR A 90 -8.02 4.62 1.30
CA THR A 90 -7.79 3.80 0.10
C THR A 90 -8.92 2.81 -0.19
N GLY A 91 -9.70 2.43 0.84
CA GLY A 91 -10.70 1.37 0.76
C GLY A 91 -10.13 -0.05 0.64
N PHE A 92 -8.82 -0.23 0.82
CA PHE A 92 -8.18 -1.54 0.80
C PHE A 92 -8.23 -2.20 2.19
N PRO A 93 -8.40 -3.53 2.27
CA PRO A 93 -8.28 -4.23 3.54
C PRO A 93 -6.85 -4.07 4.06
N PHE A 94 -6.71 -3.82 5.37
CA PHE A 94 -5.41 -3.68 6.00
C PHE A 94 -5.31 -4.44 7.31
N TYR A 95 -4.10 -4.92 7.60
CA TYR A 95 -3.73 -5.61 8.82
C TYR A 95 -2.68 -4.79 9.55
N PHE A 96 -2.90 -4.60 10.84
CA PHE A 96 -2.00 -3.89 11.73
C PHE A 96 -1.42 -4.86 12.75
N VAL A 97 -0.09 -4.90 12.85
CA VAL A 97 0.62 -5.67 13.89
C VAL A 97 1.53 -4.71 14.64
N LYS A 98 1.41 -4.69 15.97
CA LYS A 98 2.36 -4.02 16.84
C LYS A 98 3.33 -5.04 17.39
N LYS A 99 4.61 -4.94 17.03
CA LYS A 99 5.66 -5.72 17.66
C LYS A 99 5.70 -5.32 19.12
N LYS A 100 5.21 -6.20 20.01
CA LYS A 100 5.50 -6.08 21.44
C LYS A 100 7.02 -6.17 21.57
N SER A 101 7.66 -5.25 22.30
CA SER A 101 9.04 -5.47 22.73
C SER A 101 9.10 -6.88 23.30
N GLN A 102 10.08 -7.67 22.86
CA GLN A 102 10.54 -8.75 23.70
C GLN A 102 11.03 -8.06 24.98
N ASN A 103 10.17 -7.98 25.99
CA ASN A 103 10.61 -7.70 27.33
C ASN A 103 11.53 -8.88 27.68
N TRP A 104 12.83 -8.60 27.73
CA TRP A 104 13.82 -9.27 28.56
C TRP A 104 13.71 -10.82 28.64
N LEU A 105 14.54 -11.52 27.86
CA LEU A 105 15.20 -12.70 28.43
C LEU A 105 16.25 -12.18 29.42
N SER A 106 15.80 -11.83 30.62
CA SER A 106 16.67 -11.79 31.79
C SER A 106 17.09 -13.23 32.05
N ASN A 107 18.40 -13.42 32.21
CA ASN A 107 19.04 -14.64 32.68
C ASN A 107 18.30 -15.33 33.82
#